data_AF-A0AA42CJ44-F1
#
_entry.id   AF-A0AA42CJ44-F1
#
_cell.length_a   1.000
_cell.length_b   1.000
_cell.length_c   1.000
_cell.angle_alpha   90.00
_cell.angle_beta   90.00
_cell.angle_gamma   90.00
#
_symmetry.space_group_name_H-M   'P 1'
#
loop_
_entity.id
_entity.type
_entity.pdbx_description
1 polymer ?
#
loop_
_entity_poly.entity_id
_entity_poly.type
_entity_poly.pdbx_seq_one_letter_code
_entity_poly.pdbx_strand_id
1 'polypeptide(L)'
;MVVRPHRQACRRRRRQKGDRTRCRPGRPRHGAAVTVASRRNVSAEERPDLAAFDHVVLDIRDEAAVQAAFEAVGPFDHLVVTAGPELGSWRSFMDPDMSGVRSYLEGKFLGTWACARHAAPHLKAGGSMTFLTGGTGARAKLGLAAVTPTFAAVESLSQSLALELAPVRVNKIRPGFIDTDFWDVLPAAKVEEIRARVRANFPARELGTAADVGHAAVFLMTNPYVKGTVLEVSGGELLVDWIF
;
A
#
# COMPACT_ATOMS: atom_id res chain seq x y z
N MET A 1 -1.41 5.75 -2.54
CA MET A 1 -2.83 5.89 -2.91
C MET A 1 -3.46 6.95 -2.02
N VAL A 2 -4.08 7.97 -2.61
CA VAL A 2 -4.81 9.02 -1.90
C VAL A 2 -6.30 8.83 -2.15
N VAL A 3 -7.12 8.92 -1.10
CA VAL A 3 -8.57 8.73 -1.16
C VAL A 3 -9.29 9.99 -0.71
N ARG A 4 -10.30 10.37 -1.49
CA ARG A 4 -11.17 11.55 -1.30
C ARG A 4 -12.64 11.13 -1.37
N PRO A 5 -13.57 11.90 -0.80
CA PRO A 5 -14.99 11.67 -0.97
C PRO A 5 -15.31 12.10 -2.41
N HIS A 6 -16.19 11.39 -3.09
CA HIS A 6 -16.66 11.83 -4.39
C HIS A 6 -17.39 13.17 -4.20
N ARG A 7 -16.78 14.26 -4.69
CA ARG A 7 -17.54 15.49 -4.94
C ARG A 7 -18.58 15.09 -5.98
N GLN A 8 -19.85 14.97 -5.60
CA GLN A 8 -20.91 15.11 -6.59
C GLN A 8 -20.61 16.47 -7.23
N ALA A 9 -20.13 16.45 -8.47
CA ALA A 9 -20.07 17.66 -9.26
C ALA A 9 -21.49 18.21 -9.20
N CYS A 10 -21.67 19.32 -8.53
CA CYS A 10 -22.88 20.11 -8.55
C CYS A 10 -23.02 20.66 -9.97
N ARG A 11 -23.30 19.76 -10.93
CA ARG A 11 -23.73 20.11 -12.26
C ARG A 11 -25.17 20.57 -12.05
N ARG A 12 -25.36 21.89 -11.94
CA ARG A 12 -26.62 22.52 -12.30
C ARG A 12 -26.98 22.04 -13.71
N ARG A 13 -27.73 20.95 -13.82
CA ARG A 13 -28.27 20.47 -15.09
C ARG A 13 -29.34 21.46 -15.51
N ARG A 14 -28.99 22.41 -16.38
CA ARG A 14 -29.98 22.95 -17.32
C ARG A 14 -30.42 21.79 -18.20
N ARG A 15 -31.70 21.43 -18.11
CA ARG A 15 -32.35 20.46 -18.99
C ARG A 15 -32.22 20.94 -20.44
N GLN A 16 -31.53 20.19 -21.28
CA GLN A 16 -31.85 20.12 -22.70
C GLN A 16 -31.86 18.65 -23.14
N LYS A 17 -32.89 18.33 -23.91
CA LYS A 17 -33.26 17.00 -24.40
C LYS A 17 -32.20 16.45 -25.35
N GLY A 18 -31.99 15.15 -25.29
CA GLY A 18 -31.45 14.36 -26.39
C GLY A 18 -30.09 13.74 -26.10
N ASP A 19 -30.07 12.42 -26.23
CA ASP A 19 -28.91 11.59 -26.53
C ASP A 19 -28.15 10.91 -25.37
N ARG A 20 -27.71 9.70 -25.71
CA ARG A 20 -27.67 8.47 -24.91
C ARG A 20 -26.73 8.54 -23.70
N THR A 21 -27.25 8.11 -22.55
CA THR A 21 -26.46 7.75 -21.37
C THR A 21 -25.54 6.57 -21.70
N ARG A 22 -24.30 6.86 -22.09
CA ARG A 22 -23.18 5.92 -21.96
C ARG A 22 -22.94 5.67 -20.47
N CYS A 23 -23.28 4.47 -20.00
CA CYS A 23 -22.83 3.98 -18.72
C CYS A 23 -21.30 4.00 -18.70
N ARG A 24 -20.70 4.77 -17.78
CA ARG A 24 -19.25 4.77 -17.54
C ARG A 24 -18.86 3.43 -16.91
N PRO A 25 -17.71 2.85 -17.29
CA PRO A 25 -17.21 1.62 -16.68
C PRO A 25 -16.78 1.88 -15.23
N GLY A 26 -17.07 0.90 -14.36
CA GLY A 26 -16.43 0.70 -13.06
C GLY A 26 -16.54 1.82 -12.03
N ARG A 27 -17.69 1.92 -11.34
CA ARG A 27 -17.80 2.80 -10.16
C ARG A 27 -17.01 2.18 -8.99
N PRO A 28 -16.18 2.94 -8.24
CA PRO A 28 -15.56 2.45 -7.01
C PRO A 28 -16.67 1.99 -6.05
N ARG A 29 -16.53 0.79 -5.46
CA ARG A 29 -17.59 0.15 -4.64
C ARG A 29 -18.08 1.01 -3.47
N HIS A 30 -17.27 1.97 -3.00
CA HIS A 30 -17.61 2.90 -1.93
C HIS A 30 -17.75 4.37 -2.36
N GLY A 31 -17.78 4.66 -3.66
CA GLY A 31 -17.99 6.02 -4.15
C GLY A 31 -16.91 7.03 -3.73
N ALA A 32 -15.67 6.58 -3.54
CA ALA A 32 -14.53 7.46 -3.27
C ALA A 32 -13.83 7.86 -4.59
N ALA A 33 -13.28 9.07 -4.64
CA ALA A 33 -12.32 9.46 -5.66
C ALA A 33 -10.93 9.01 -5.19
N VAL A 34 -10.18 8.33 -6.06
CA VAL A 34 -8.90 7.72 -5.70
C VAL A 34 -7.83 8.19 -6.68
N THR A 35 -6.69 8.59 -6.14
CA THR A 35 -5.47 8.86 -6.89
C THR A 35 -4.46 7.76 -6.58
N VAL A 36 -4.06 7.01 -7.60
CA VAL A 36 -3.03 5.97 -7.53
C VAL A 36 -1.70 6.59 -7.94
N ALA A 37 -0.69 6.43 -7.09
CA ALA A 37 0.66 6.88 -7.38
C ALA A 37 1.57 5.66 -7.51
N SER A 38 2.33 5.56 -8.60
CA SER A 38 3.27 4.47 -8.80
C SER A 38 4.41 4.87 -9.75
N ARG A 39 5.52 4.13 -9.72
CA ARG A 39 6.72 4.44 -10.53
C ARG A 39 6.50 4.33 -12.03
N ARG A 40 5.54 3.51 -12.46
CA ARG A 40 5.23 3.28 -13.87
C ARG A 40 3.85 3.84 -14.17
N ASN A 41 3.70 4.50 -15.30
CA ASN A 41 2.37 4.77 -15.82
C ASN A 41 1.83 3.45 -16.35
N VAL A 42 0.80 2.89 -15.71
CA VAL A 42 0.19 1.65 -16.16
C VAL A 42 -1.00 2.01 -17.03
N SER A 43 -1.00 1.54 -18.27
CA SER A 43 -2.05 1.88 -19.22
C SER A 43 -3.40 1.27 -18.78
N ALA A 44 -4.50 1.89 -19.21
CA ALA A 44 -5.83 1.33 -19.00
C ALA A 44 -6.03 -0.03 -19.71
N GLU A 45 -5.20 -0.34 -20.70
CA GLU A 45 -5.19 -1.63 -21.40
C GLU A 45 -4.51 -2.72 -20.54
N GLU A 46 -3.39 -2.39 -19.90
CA GLU A 46 -2.68 -3.30 -18.98
C GLU A 46 -3.44 -3.51 -17.66
N ARG A 47 -4.04 -2.44 -17.12
CA ARG A 47 -4.78 -2.46 -15.85
C ARG A 47 -6.15 -1.78 -15.97
N PRO A 48 -7.13 -2.42 -16.64
CA PRO A 48 -8.47 -1.87 -16.81
C PRO A 48 -9.20 -1.65 -15.48
N ASP A 49 -8.83 -2.40 -14.44
CA ASP A 49 -9.32 -2.22 -13.07
C ASP A 49 -8.92 -0.87 -12.45
N LEU A 50 -7.84 -0.25 -12.94
CA LEU A 50 -7.37 1.05 -12.47
C LEU A 50 -7.79 2.22 -13.37
N ALA A 51 -8.40 1.97 -14.53
CA ALA A 51 -8.74 2.99 -15.52
C ALA A 51 -9.71 4.07 -14.99
N ALA A 52 -10.45 3.77 -13.93
CA ALA A 52 -11.41 4.69 -13.31
C ALA A 52 -10.79 5.65 -12.29
N PHE A 53 -9.51 5.50 -11.97
CA PHE A 53 -8.80 6.31 -10.96
C PHE A 53 -7.91 7.37 -11.59
N ASP A 54 -7.60 8.42 -10.83
CA ASP A 54 -6.57 9.38 -11.23
C ASP A 54 -5.20 8.73 -11.01
N HIS A 55 -4.24 9.01 -11.90
CA HIS A 55 -2.91 8.41 -11.85
C HIS A 55 -1.84 9.49 -11.74
N VAL A 56 -0.84 9.23 -10.91
CA VAL A 56 0.37 10.05 -10.78
C VAL A 56 1.58 9.13 -10.91
N VAL A 57 2.49 9.47 -11.84
CA VAL A 57 3.79 8.81 -11.90
C VAL A 57 4.65 9.39 -10.79
N LEU A 58 5.05 8.54 -9.84
CA LEU A 58 5.81 8.97 -8.66
C LEU A 58 6.72 7.84 -8.18
N ASP A 59 8.00 8.15 -8.04
CA ASP A 59 8.93 7.38 -7.24
C ASP A 59 9.06 8.01 -5.86
N ILE A 60 8.71 7.27 -4.81
CA ILE A 60 8.73 7.79 -3.44
C ILE A 60 10.15 7.96 -2.88
N ARG A 61 11.18 7.50 -3.62
CA ARG A 61 12.59 7.77 -3.32
C ARG A 61 12.99 9.20 -3.67
N ASP A 62 12.23 9.88 -4.53
CA ASP A 62 12.42 11.29 -4.87
C ASP A 62 11.51 12.16 -3.97
N GLU A 63 12.06 12.66 -2.87
CA GLU A 63 11.30 13.46 -1.91
C GLU A 63 10.72 14.75 -2.54
N ALA A 64 11.43 15.38 -3.48
CA ALA A 64 10.93 16.58 -4.15
C ALA A 64 9.72 16.26 -5.03
N ALA A 65 9.76 15.14 -5.75
CA ALA A 65 8.60 14.66 -6.51
C ALA A 65 7.42 14.29 -5.58
N VAL A 66 7.69 13.69 -4.41
CA VAL A 66 6.67 13.39 -3.40
C VAL A 66 5.99 14.67 -2.91
N GLN A 67 6.79 15.68 -2.55
CA GLN A 67 6.27 16.99 -2.13
C GLN A 67 5.36 17.59 -3.22
N ALA A 68 5.88 17.72 -4.45
CA ALA A 68 5.14 18.31 -5.57
C ALA A 68 3.84 17.54 -5.87
N ALA A 69 3.84 16.21 -5.74
CA ALA A 69 2.66 15.39 -5.92
C ALA A 69 1.58 15.69 -4.87
N PHE A 70 1.95 15.85 -3.59
CA PHE A 70 0.99 16.18 -2.53
C PHE A 70 0.45 17.60 -2.65
N GLU A 71 1.29 18.56 -3.06
CA GLU A 71 0.87 19.93 -3.36
C GLU A 71 -0.16 19.96 -4.52
N ALA A 72 0.12 19.22 -5.60
CA ALA A 72 -0.76 19.13 -6.77
C ALA A 72 -2.08 18.40 -6.45
N VAL A 73 -2.01 17.35 -5.63
CA VAL A 73 -3.20 16.66 -5.14
C VAL A 73 -4.03 17.67 -4.33
N GLY A 74 -3.47 18.27 -3.27
CA GLY A 74 -4.18 19.16 -2.34
C GLY A 74 -4.97 18.38 -1.26
N PRO A 75 -6.01 18.96 -0.61
CA PRO A 75 -6.65 18.33 0.55
C PRO A 75 -7.31 16.96 0.30
N PHE A 76 -7.05 15.97 1.16
CA PHE A 76 -7.59 14.60 1.04
C PHE A 76 -7.90 13.96 2.41
N ASP A 77 -8.48 12.77 2.40
CA ASP A 77 -9.05 12.15 3.60
C ASP A 77 -8.20 10.98 4.08
N HIS A 78 -7.74 10.13 3.17
CA HIS A 78 -6.91 8.98 3.54
C HIS A 78 -5.69 8.81 2.64
N LEU A 79 -4.57 8.44 3.25
CA LEU A 79 -3.36 7.96 2.58
C LEU A 79 -3.19 6.46 2.84
N VAL A 80 -2.89 5.71 1.79
CA VAL A 80 -2.32 4.36 1.89
C VAL A 80 -0.98 4.32 1.18
N VAL A 81 0.06 3.88 1.89
CA VAL A 81 1.38 3.62 1.32
C VAL A 81 1.57 2.11 1.22
N THR A 82 1.52 1.60 -0.01
CA THR A 82 1.75 0.19 -0.34
C THR A 82 3.13 -0.06 -0.91
N ALA A 83 3.92 1.01 -1.10
CA ALA A 83 5.20 0.94 -1.77
C ALA A 83 6.13 -0.06 -1.06
N GLY A 84 6.83 -0.81 -1.89
CA GLY A 84 7.71 -1.89 -1.49
C GLY A 84 9.08 -1.72 -2.13
N PRO A 85 10.09 -2.37 -1.56
CA PRO A 85 11.42 -2.43 -2.14
C PRO A 85 11.40 -3.17 -3.49
N GLU A 86 12.44 -2.98 -4.28
CA GLU A 86 12.65 -3.81 -5.48
C GLU A 86 12.99 -5.24 -5.06
N LEU A 87 12.09 -6.18 -5.39
CA LEU A 87 12.28 -7.59 -5.02
C LEU A 87 13.57 -8.12 -5.64
N GLY A 88 14.40 -8.79 -4.83
CA GLY A 88 15.68 -9.34 -5.27
C GLY A 88 16.84 -8.34 -5.31
N SER A 89 16.64 -7.07 -4.95
CA SER A 89 17.73 -6.10 -4.86
C SER A 89 18.71 -6.40 -3.71
N TRP A 90 18.27 -7.11 -2.67
CA TRP A 90 19.11 -7.58 -1.56
C TRP A 90 19.56 -9.03 -1.76
N ARG A 91 20.78 -9.34 -1.27
CA ARG A 91 21.42 -10.66 -1.36
C ARG A 91 21.63 -11.29 0.02
N SER A 92 22.81 -11.15 0.61
CA SER A 92 23.21 -11.79 1.88
C SER A 92 23.76 -10.76 2.85
N PHE A 93 23.68 -11.04 4.16
CA PHE A 93 24.23 -10.18 5.20
C PHE A 93 25.71 -9.84 4.99
N MET A 94 26.47 -10.80 4.46
CA MET A 94 27.91 -10.66 4.20
C MET A 94 28.23 -10.11 2.80
N ASP A 95 27.23 -9.73 2.00
CA ASP A 95 27.49 -9.14 0.68
C ASP A 95 28.20 -7.78 0.86
N PRO A 96 29.35 -7.56 0.22
CA PRO A 96 30.05 -6.27 0.33
C PRO A 96 29.30 -5.12 -0.35
N ASP A 97 28.37 -5.41 -1.27
CA ASP A 97 27.54 -4.40 -1.90
C ASP A 97 26.30 -4.05 -1.06
N MET A 98 26.27 -2.81 -0.58
CA MET A 98 25.17 -2.25 0.21
C MET A 98 24.03 -1.68 -0.63
N SER A 99 24.10 -1.71 -1.96
CA SER A 99 23.07 -1.17 -2.86
C SER A 99 21.68 -1.74 -2.57
N GLY A 100 21.59 -3.06 -2.34
CA GLY A 100 20.37 -3.74 -1.96
C GLY A 100 19.80 -3.25 -0.62
N VAL A 101 20.63 -3.11 0.40
CA VAL A 101 20.21 -2.60 1.72
C VAL A 101 19.65 -1.18 1.57
N ARG A 102 20.36 -0.32 0.84
CA ARG A 102 19.93 1.07 0.60
C ARG A 102 18.60 1.11 -0.15
N SER A 103 18.44 0.30 -1.20
CA SER A 103 17.18 0.21 -1.94
C SER A 103 15.99 -0.14 -1.04
N TYR A 104 16.18 -1.07 -0.09
CA TYR A 104 15.14 -1.40 0.88
C TYR A 104 14.82 -0.24 1.83
N LEU A 105 15.84 0.39 2.40
CA LEU A 105 15.67 1.52 3.32
C LEU A 105 15.02 2.73 2.62
N GLU A 106 15.49 3.08 1.43
CA GLU A 106 14.98 4.19 0.63
C GLU A 106 13.54 3.93 0.18
N GLY A 107 13.29 2.77 -0.44
CA GLY A 107 11.99 2.45 -1.04
C GLY A 107 10.90 2.10 -0.03
N LYS A 108 11.25 1.66 1.19
CA LYS A 108 10.25 1.25 2.19
C LYS A 108 10.19 2.17 3.39
N PHE A 109 11.32 2.56 3.97
CA PHE A 109 11.33 3.37 5.18
C PHE A 109 11.32 4.86 4.84
N LEU A 110 12.37 5.38 4.18
CA LEU A 110 12.52 6.81 3.89
C LEU A 110 11.40 7.30 2.95
N GLY A 111 11.03 6.54 1.94
CA GLY A 111 9.92 6.91 1.06
C GLY A 111 8.56 6.94 1.79
N THR A 112 8.32 6.03 2.73
CA THR A 112 7.10 6.09 3.58
C THR A 112 7.12 7.31 4.49
N TRP A 113 8.30 7.63 5.06
CA TRP A 113 8.50 8.83 5.86
C TRP A 113 8.21 10.10 5.04
N ALA A 114 8.80 10.23 3.86
CA ALA A 114 8.58 11.35 2.96
C ALA A 114 7.09 11.48 2.60
N CYS A 115 6.44 10.37 2.27
CA CYS A 115 5.00 10.36 2.01
C CYS A 115 4.21 10.87 3.23
N ALA A 116 4.51 10.39 4.44
CA ALA A 116 3.80 10.81 5.65
C ALA A 116 4.01 12.30 5.95
N ARG A 117 5.27 12.78 5.87
CA ARG A 117 5.65 14.18 6.09
C ARG A 117 4.87 15.12 5.16
N HIS A 118 4.89 14.84 3.86
CA HIS A 118 4.25 15.70 2.87
C HIS A 118 2.74 15.49 2.78
N ALA A 119 2.22 14.34 3.22
CA ALA A 119 0.78 14.10 3.35
C ALA A 119 0.13 14.86 4.51
N ALA A 120 0.82 14.95 5.65
CA ALA A 120 0.22 15.43 6.90
C ALA A 120 -0.44 16.83 6.79
N PRO A 121 0.17 17.84 6.13
CA PRO A 121 -0.45 19.17 5.98
C PRO A 121 -1.72 19.18 5.13
N HIS A 122 -1.94 18.16 4.29
CA HIS A 122 -3.07 18.09 3.36
C HIS A 122 -4.18 17.14 3.84
N LEU A 123 -3.98 16.44 4.96
CA LEU A 123 -5.02 15.61 5.55
C LEU A 123 -6.13 16.47 6.16
N LYS A 124 -7.37 16.16 5.81
CA LYS A 124 -8.56 16.78 6.43
C LYS A 124 -8.78 16.25 7.84
N ALA A 125 -9.57 16.99 8.61
CA ALA A 125 -10.06 16.55 9.91
C ALA A 125 -10.74 15.17 9.80
N GLY A 126 -10.39 14.25 10.71
CA GLY A 126 -10.86 12.86 10.68
C GLY A 126 -10.08 11.93 9.74
N GLY A 127 -9.11 12.46 9.01
CA GLY A 127 -8.31 11.70 8.05
C GLY A 127 -7.41 10.64 8.68
N SER A 128 -6.83 9.80 7.83
CA SER A 128 -5.95 8.72 8.28
C SER A 128 -4.81 8.39 7.32
N MET A 129 -3.76 7.80 7.87
CA MET A 129 -2.69 7.15 7.12
C MET A 129 -2.68 5.65 7.43
N THR A 130 -2.40 4.85 6.41
CA THR A 130 -2.20 3.40 6.56
C THR A 130 -0.97 2.97 5.79
N PHE A 131 -0.02 2.32 6.46
CA PHE A 131 1.20 1.82 5.83
C PHE A 131 1.16 0.30 5.76
N LEU A 132 1.48 -0.27 4.61
CA LEU A 132 1.66 -1.71 4.49
C LEU A 132 3.10 -2.06 4.89
N THR A 133 3.26 -3.11 5.69
CA THR A 133 4.57 -3.70 6.01
C THR A 133 4.67 -5.07 5.34
N GLY A 134 4.80 -6.14 6.10
CA GLY A 134 4.79 -7.54 5.67
C GLY A 134 5.09 -8.48 6.83
N GLY A 135 4.66 -9.74 6.77
CA GLY A 135 4.80 -10.74 7.84
C GLY A 135 6.22 -10.83 8.45
N THR A 136 7.24 -10.52 7.67
CA THR A 136 8.65 -10.50 8.06
C THR A 136 9.02 -9.41 9.07
N GLY A 137 8.16 -8.40 9.30
CA GLY A 137 8.35 -7.36 10.30
C GLY A 137 8.12 -7.82 11.74
N ALA A 138 7.30 -8.86 11.94
CA ALA A 138 7.00 -9.40 13.28
C ALA A 138 7.93 -10.53 13.71
N ARG A 139 8.40 -11.35 12.76
CA ARG A 139 9.24 -12.52 13.04
C ARG A 139 10.44 -12.52 12.10
N ALA A 140 11.63 -12.48 12.69
CA ALA A 140 12.88 -12.59 11.95
C ALA A 140 12.95 -13.94 11.22
N LYS A 141 13.51 -13.91 10.01
CA LYS A 141 13.67 -15.08 9.14
C LYS A 141 15.07 -15.08 8.56
N LEU A 142 15.61 -16.28 8.35
CA LEU A 142 16.94 -16.44 7.76
C LEU A 142 16.99 -15.76 6.38
N GLY A 143 18.08 -15.05 6.10
CA GLY A 143 18.30 -14.35 4.82
C GLY A 143 17.63 -12.98 4.68
N LEU A 144 16.81 -12.54 5.66
CA LEU A 144 16.02 -11.31 5.55
C LEU A 144 16.56 -10.14 6.39
N ALA A 145 17.87 -10.09 6.64
CA ALA A 145 18.51 -9.09 7.50
C ALA A 145 18.31 -7.63 7.05
N ALA A 146 18.16 -7.37 5.74
CA ALA A 146 17.82 -6.02 5.23
C ALA A 146 16.30 -5.75 5.23
N VAL A 147 15.47 -6.80 5.25
CA VAL A 147 14.01 -6.69 5.08
C VAL A 147 13.31 -6.51 6.41
N THR A 148 13.57 -7.41 7.37
CA THR A 148 12.89 -7.44 8.67
C THR A 148 13.06 -6.13 9.43
N PRO A 149 14.29 -5.58 9.63
CA PRO A 149 14.46 -4.32 10.34
C PRO A 149 13.80 -3.14 9.64
N THR A 150 13.84 -3.09 8.31
CA THR A 150 13.19 -2.04 7.52
C THR A 150 11.67 -2.04 7.72
N PHE A 151 11.04 -3.21 7.75
CA PHE A 151 9.60 -3.31 7.98
C PHE A 151 9.24 -2.97 9.43
N ALA A 152 10.04 -3.42 10.40
CA ALA A 152 9.88 -3.07 11.81
C ALA A 152 10.03 -1.55 12.04
N ALA A 153 10.96 -0.89 11.34
CA ALA A 153 11.14 0.56 11.39
C ALA A 153 9.88 1.31 10.91
N VAL A 154 9.21 0.85 9.85
CA VAL A 154 7.93 1.42 9.40
C VAL A 154 6.82 1.20 10.43
N GLU A 155 6.78 0.05 11.09
CA GLU A 155 5.81 -0.20 12.16
C GLU A 155 6.01 0.73 13.36
N SER A 156 7.26 0.94 13.77
CA SER A 156 7.63 1.88 14.82
C SER A 156 7.31 3.32 14.43
N LEU A 157 7.68 3.74 13.21
CA LEU A 157 7.34 5.06 12.65
C LEU A 157 5.84 5.35 12.74
N SER A 158 5.00 4.40 12.35
CA SER A 158 3.56 4.58 12.41
C SER A 158 3.03 4.78 13.83
N GLN A 159 3.66 4.21 14.86
CA GLN A 159 3.26 4.44 16.26
C GLN A 159 3.64 5.85 16.70
N SER A 160 4.85 6.30 16.38
CA SER A 160 5.29 7.68 16.65
C SER A 160 4.37 8.68 15.97
N LEU A 161 4.07 8.50 14.67
CA LEU A 161 3.17 9.38 13.94
C LEU A 161 1.72 9.33 14.45
N ALA A 162 1.25 8.22 15.01
CA ALA A 162 -0.07 8.16 15.64
C ALA A 162 -0.18 9.06 16.88
N LEU A 163 0.94 9.26 17.60
CA LEU A 163 1.03 10.16 18.74
C LEU A 163 1.23 11.61 18.29
N GLU A 164 2.21 11.85 17.40
CA GLU A 164 2.60 13.18 16.95
C GLU A 164 1.52 13.88 16.11
N LEU A 165 0.79 13.12 15.29
CA LEU A 165 -0.23 13.68 14.39
C LEU A 165 -1.65 13.62 14.97
N ALA A 166 -1.82 13.26 16.25
CA ALA A 166 -3.15 13.22 16.86
C ALA A 166 -3.89 14.56 16.64
N PRO A 167 -5.17 14.55 16.19
CA PRO A 167 -6.11 13.44 16.18
C PRO A 167 -6.11 12.57 14.90
N VAL A 168 -5.21 12.77 13.94
CA VAL A 168 -5.07 11.90 12.75
C VAL A 168 -4.86 10.45 13.20
N ARG A 169 -5.41 9.51 12.44
CA ARG A 169 -5.26 8.07 12.70
C ARG A 169 -4.16 7.52 11.83
N VAL A 170 -3.16 6.90 12.42
CA VAL A 170 -2.08 6.23 11.70
C VAL A 170 -2.07 4.77 12.12
N ASN A 171 -2.22 3.87 11.15
CA ASN A 171 -2.27 2.42 11.38
C ASN A 171 -1.41 1.70 10.35
N LYS A 172 -1.20 0.39 10.54
CA LYS A 172 -0.47 -0.45 9.59
C LYS A 172 -1.27 -1.70 9.26
N ILE A 173 -1.02 -2.24 8.08
CA ILE A 173 -1.45 -3.57 7.71
C ILE A 173 -0.20 -4.41 7.53
N ARG A 174 -0.16 -5.58 8.17
CA ARG A 174 0.87 -6.58 7.95
C ARG A 174 0.29 -7.68 7.04
N PRO A 175 0.46 -7.56 5.72
CA PRO A 175 0.04 -8.62 4.82
C PRO A 175 0.98 -9.82 4.92
N GLY A 176 0.43 -11.01 4.72
CA GLY A 176 1.22 -12.21 4.48
C GLY A 176 1.55 -12.40 2.99
N PHE A 177 1.46 -13.64 2.53
CA PHE A 177 1.61 -13.96 1.10
C PHE A 177 0.32 -13.60 0.35
N ILE A 178 0.40 -12.54 -0.45
CA ILE A 178 -0.73 -12.03 -1.24
C ILE A 178 -0.47 -12.28 -2.72
N ASP A 179 -1.46 -12.83 -3.41
CA ASP A 179 -1.45 -13.05 -4.85
C ASP A 179 -1.58 -11.72 -5.60
N THR A 180 -0.44 -11.24 -6.13
CA THR A 180 -0.32 -9.99 -6.90
C THR A 180 0.84 -10.11 -7.89
N ASP A 181 0.87 -9.21 -8.86
CA ASP A 181 1.95 -9.02 -9.86
C ASP A 181 3.36 -8.84 -9.23
N PHE A 182 3.45 -8.69 -7.90
CA PHE A 182 4.72 -8.66 -7.16
C PHE A 182 5.59 -9.90 -7.41
N TRP A 183 4.97 -11.05 -7.65
CA TRP A 183 5.69 -12.32 -7.86
C TRP A 183 6.16 -12.53 -9.29
N ASP A 184 5.78 -11.67 -10.25
CA ASP A 184 6.04 -11.86 -11.69
C ASP A 184 7.52 -11.79 -12.07
N VAL A 185 8.37 -11.25 -11.20
CA VAL A 185 9.83 -11.27 -11.38
C VAL A 185 10.44 -12.66 -11.14
N LEU A 186 9.67 -13.59 -10.56
CA LEU A 186 10.09 -14.96 -10.32
C LEU A 186 9.62 -15.88 -11.47
N PRO A 187 10.35 -16.97 -11.74
CA PRO A 187 9.87 -18.00 -12.65
C PRO A 187 8.52 -18.57 -12.20
N ALA A 188 7.61 -18.85 -13.14
CA ALA A 188 6.26 -19.38 -12.83
C ALA A 188 6.30 -20.65 -11.95
N ALA A 189 7.27 -21.55 -12.20
CA ALA A 189 7.48 -22.74 -11.37
C ALA A 189 7.77 -22.41 -9.91
N LYS A 190 8.52 -21.32 -9.65
CA LYS A 190 8.80 -20.85 -8.29
C LYS A 190 7.56 -20.27 -7.63
N VAL A 191 6.73 -19.55 -8.37
CA VAL A 191 5.45 -19.03 -7.86
C VAL A 191 4.53 -20.19 -7.47
N GLU A 192 4.41 -21.22 -8.30
CA GLU A 192 3.61 -22.41 -7.95
C GLU A 192 4.16 -23.18 -6.75
N GLU A 193 5.48 -23.26 -6.60
CA GLU A 193 6.11 -23.82 -5.41
C GLU A 193 5.73 -23.03 -4.15
N ILE A 194 5.76 -21.69 -4.20
CA ILE A 194 5.33 -20.82 -3.11
C ILE A 194 3.85 -21.09 -2.77
N ARG A 195 2.98 -21.15 -3.79
CA ARG A 195 1.55 -21.45 -3.59
C ARG A 195 1.35 -22.81 -2.93
N ALA A 196 2.05 -23.85 -3.40
CA ALA A 196 1.97 -25.19 -2.82
C ALA A 196 2.41 -25.22 -1.35
N ARG A 197 3.52 -24.53 -1.01
CA ARG A 197 4.00 -24.40 0.37
C ARG A 197 2.98 -23.67 1.25
N VAL A 198 2.37 -22.58 0.78
CA VAL A 198 1.31 -21.87 1.52
C VAL A 198 0.10 -22.79 1.74
N ARG A 199 -0.38 -23.48 0.70
CA ARG A 199 -1.52 -24.41 0.82
C ARG A 199 -1.28 -25.52 1.85
N ALA A 200 -0.07 -26.04 1.91
CA ALA A 200 0.29 -27.13 2.81
C ALA A 200 0.46 -26.69 4.27
N ASN A 201 0.92 -25.45 4.50
CA ASN A 201 1.40 -25.03 5.83
C ASN A 201 0.54 -23.95 6.50
N PHE A 202 -0.08 -23.03 5.76
CA PHE A 202 -0.80 -21.91 6.38
C PHE A 202 -2.20 -22.34 6.83
N PRO A 203 -2.72 -21.82 7.96
CA PRO A 203 -4.09 -22.10 8.40
C PRO A 203 -5.17 -21.77 7.37
N ALA A 204 -5.01 -20.66 6.63
CA ALA A 204 -5.93 -20.29 5.56
C ALA A 204 -5.82 -21.18 4.31
N ARG A 205 -4.74 -21.96 4.18
CA ARG A 205 -4.46 -22.88 3.07
C ARG A 205 -4.48 -22.26 1.68
N GLU A 206 -4.44 -20.94 1.55
CA GLU A 206 -4.42 -20.22 0.28
C GLU A 206 -3.64 -18.91 0.45
N LEU A 207 -3.19 -18.34 -0.67
CA LEU A 207 -2.66 -16.98 -0.66
C LEU A 207 -3.81 -16.00 -0.43
N GLY A 208 -3.55 -14.92 0.28
CA GLY A 208 -4.48 -13.81 0.35
C GLY A 208 -4.59 -13.11 -1.01
N THR A 209 -5.63 -12.30 -1.18
CA THR A 209 -5.85 -11.48 -2.38
C THR A 209 -5.63 -10.00 -2.07
N ALA A 210 -5.43 -9.18 -3.10
CA ALA A 210 -5.41 -7.73 -2.93
C ALA A 210 -6.71 -7.18 -2.30
N ALA A 211 -7.85 -7.87 -2.50
CA ALA A 211 -9.13 -7.50 -1.93
C ALA A 211 -9.17 -7.68 -0.40
N ASP A 212 -8.51 -8.72 0.14
CA ASP A 212 -8.43 -8.95 1.58
C ASP A 212 -7.69 -7.80 2.29
N VAL A 213 -6.56 -7.38 1.72
CA VAL A 213 -5.80 -6.22 2.20
C VAL A 213 -6.58 -4.92 2.00
N GLY A 214 -7.29 -4.78 0.88
CA GLY A 214 -8.15 -3.63 0.59
C GLY A 214 -9.28 -3.45 1.60
N HIS A 215 -9.93 -4.55 2.01
CA HIS A 215 -10.99 -4.52 3.02
C HIS A 215 -10.44 -4.08 4.38
N ALA A 216 -9.27 -4.59 4.78
CA ALA A 216 -8.58 -4.15 5.99
C ALA A 216 -8.22 -2.66 5.95
N ALA A 217 -7.76 -2.14 4.80
CA ALA A 217 -7.48 -0.72 4.64
C ALA A 217 -8.74 0.14 4.82
N VAL A 218 -9.87 -0.26 4.23
CA VAL A 218 -11.15 0.45 4.40
C VAL A 218 -11.60 0.43 5.86
N PHE A 219 -11.47 -0.70 6.56
CA PHE A 219 -11.76 -0.78 8.00
C PHE A 219 -10.91 0.22 8.81
N LEU A 220 -9.60 0.26 8.58
CA LEU A 220 -8.70 1.19 9.27
C LEU A 220 -8.97 2.65 8.88
N MET A 221 -9.45 2.93 7.66
CA MET A 221 -9.86 4.28 7.26
C MET A 221 -11.17 4.73 7.90
N THR A 222 -12.09 3.82 8.17
CA THR A 222 -13.47 4.16 8.58
C THR A 222 -13.73 4.00 10.07
N ASN A 223 -12.87 3.28 10.80
CA ASN A 223 -12.99 3.14 12.25
C ASN A 223 -12.25 4.28 12.98
N PRO A 224 -12.96 5.22 13.64
CA PRO A 224 -12.34 6.37 14.28
C PRO A 224 -11.57 6.02 15.56
N TYR A 225 -11.82 4.86 16.16
CA TYR A 225 -11.24 4.48 17.44
C TYR A 225 -9.95 3.66 17.31
N VAL A 226 -9.65 3.18 16.10
CA VAL A 226 -8.44 2.40 15.83
C VAL A 226 -7.27 3.33 15.50
N LYS A 227 -6.25 3.34 16.37
CA LYS A 227 -5.04 4.17 16.25
C LYS A 227 -3.81 3.37 16.64
N GLY A 228 -2.71 3.54 15.91
CA GLY A 228 -1.42 2.94 16.22
C GLY A 228 -1.36 1.42 16.10
N THR A 229 -2.39 0.75 15.58
CA THR A 229 -2.44 -0.72 15.52
C THR A 229 -1.69 -1.27 14.31
N VAL A 230 -1.14 -2.48 14.44
CA VAL A 230 -0.76 -3.34 13.31
C VAL A 230 -1.87 -4.35 13.10
N LEU A 231 -2.59 -4.25 11.98
CA LEU A 231 -3.61 -5.22 11.60
C LEU A 231 -2.99 -6.32 10.74
N GLU A 232 -2.96 -7.53 11.27
CA GLU A 232 -2.44 -8.71 10.56
C GLU A 232 -3.44 -9.23 9.53
N VAL A 233 -3.01 -9.41 8.28
CA VAL A 233 -3.80 -9.96 7.15
C VAL A 233 -2.95 -10.99 6.41
N SER A 234 -2.68 -12.12 7.07
CA SER A 234 -1.65 -13.07 6.61
C SER A 234 -2.11 -14.52 6.51
N GLY A 235 -3.40 -14.80 6.66
CA GLY A 235 -3.91 -16.17 6.59
C GLY A 235 -3.35 -17.10 7.68
N GLY A 236 -2.81 -16.53 8.76
CA GLY A 236 -2.18 -17.27 9.87
C GLY A 236 -0.70 -17.58 9.67
N GLU A 237 0.00 -16.92 8.73
CA GLU A 237 1.44 -17.11 8.48
C GLU A 237 2.29 -17.13 9.76
N LEU A 238 2.04 -16.19 10.69
CA LEU A 238 2.86 -16.07 11.90
C LEU A 238 2.65 -17.18 12.93
N LEU A 239 1.60 -17.99 12.76
CA LEU A 239 1.25 -19.09 13.67
C LEU A 239 1.98 -20.40 13.34
N VAL A 240 2.69 -20.44 12.21
CA VAL A 240 3.37 -21.64 11.71
C VAL A 240 4.86 -21.37 11.48
N ASP A 241 5.62 -22.41 11.23
CA ASP A 241 7.04 -22.28 10.94
C ASP A 241 7.31 -21.69 9.57
N TRP A 242 8.52 -21.17 9.42
CA TRP A 242 8.92 -20.53 8.17
C TRP A 242 8.99 -21.57 7.06
N ILE A 243 8.32 -21.27 5.95
CA ILE A 243 8.11 -22.22 4.85
C ILE A 243 9.22 -22.16 3.78
N PHE A 244 10.34 -21.46 4.00
CA PHE A 244 11.48 -21.38 3.05
C PHE A 244 12.82 -21.78 3.65
#